data_AF-A0A920FHR6-F1
#
_entry.id   AF-A0A920FHR6-F1
#
_cell.length_a   1.000
_cell.length_b   1.000
_cell.length_c   1.000
_cell.angle_alpha   90.00
_cell.angle_beta   90.00
_cell.angle_gamma   90.00
#
_symmetry.space_group_name_H-M   'P 1'
#
loop_
_entity.id
_entity.type
_entity.pdbx_description
1 polymer ?
#
loop_
_entity_poly.entity_id
_entity_poly.type
_entity_poly.pdbx_seq_one_letter_code
_entity_poly.pdbx_strand_id
1 'polypeptide(L)'
;MGDPAKRQAITNPTNTIYSIKRFMGCRFDEVKKEVDRVPYNVIKGENNTPRIQINDRNYSPQEISAMVLQKIKKTAEDFLDKKLVKL
;
A
#
# COMPACT_ATOMS: atom_id res chain seq x y z
N MET A 1 -0.28 1.00 -10.28
CA MET A 1 0.91 0.83 -9.40
C MET A 1 2.15 1.24 -10.18
N GLY A 2 3.15 1.83 -9.53
CA GLY A 2 4.35 2.38 -10.19
C GLY A 2 4.13 3.80 -10.73
N ASP A 3 4.81 4.18 -11.82
CA ASP A 3 4.78 5.55 -12.38
C ASP A 3 3.37 6.10 -12.67
N PRO A 4 2.41 5.31 -13.19
CA PRO A 4 1.04 5.80 -13.36
C PRO A 4 0.40 6.23 -12.04
N ALA A 5 0.65 5.51 -10.95
CA ALA A 5 0.15 5.87 -9.63
C ALA A 5 0.87 7.13 -9.10
N LYS A 6 2.19 7.24 -9.34
CA LYS A 6 2.96 8.44 -8.95
C LYS A 6 2.44 9.71 -9.62
N ARG A 7 2.02 9.64 -10.89
CA ARG A 7 1.42 10.78 -11.62
C ARG A 7 0.04 11.15 -11.08
N GLN A 8 -0.74 10.16 -10.63
CA GLN A 8 -2.05 10.37 -10.03
C GLN A 8 -1.99 10.85 -8.57
N ALA A 9 -0.82 10.86 -7.93
CA ALA A 9 -0.70 11.29 -6.53
C ALA A 9 -1.18 12.73 -6.30
N ILE A 10 -1.11 13.60 -7.31
CA ILE A 10 -1.57 15.00 -7.22
C ILE A 10 -3.08 15.10 -7.49
N THR A 11 -3.57 14.37 -8.49
CA THR A 11 -4.98 14.48 -8.94
C THR A 11 -5.94 13.55 -8.20
N ASN A 12 -5.43 12.49 -7.58
CA ASN A 12 -6.19 11.50 -6.82
C ASN A 12 -5.42 11.09 -5.53
N PRO A 13 -5.17 12.05 -4.62
CA PRO A 13 -4.30 11.83 -3.46
C PRO A 13 -4.90 10.85 -2.44
N THR A 14 -6.23 10.83 -2.29
CA THR A 14 -6.92 9.97 -1.30
C THR A 14 -6.90 8.49 -1.67
N ASN A 15 -6.81 8.15 -2.96
CA ASN A 15 -6.74 6.77 -3.44
C ASN A 15 -5.34 6.37 -3.95
N THR A 16 -4.35 7.26 -3.85
CA THR A 16 -2.97 6.96 -4.24
C THR A 16 -2.14 6.65 -3.00
N ILE A 17 -1.90 5.36 -2.78
CA ILE A 17 -1.19 4.89 -1.58
C ILE A 17 0.32 4.83 -1.84
N TYR A 18 1.10 5.45 -0.96
CA TYR A 18 2.56 5.44 -0.98
C TYR A 18 3.11 5.30 0.44
N SER A 19 4.39 5.01 0.58
CA SER A 19 5.05 4.89 1.90
C SER A 19 4.39 3.90 2.88
N ILE A 20 3.67 2.89 2.38
CA ILE A 20 2.95 1.91 3.19
C ILE A 20 3.83 1.16 4.19
N LYS A 21 5.12 0.99 3.87
CA LYS A 21 6.13 0.36 4.73
C LYS A 21 6.23 1.02 6.11
N ARG A 22 5.86 2.31 6.25
CA ARG A 22 5.84 3.04 7.54
C ARG A 22 4.77 2.55 8.50
N PHE A 23 3.73 1.88 8.00
CA PHE A 23 2.61 1.37 8.78
C PHE A 23 2.72 -0.14 9.06
N MET A 24 3.67 -0.83 8.43
CA MET A 24 3.85 -2.27 8.61
C MET A 24 4.41 -2.58 10.00
N GLY A 25 3.73 -3.46 10.73
CA GLY A 25 4.19 -3.94 12.05
C GLY A 25 4.05 -2.93 13.20
N CYS A 26 3.46 -1.76 12.95
CA CYS A 26 3.20 -0.76 13.98
C CYS A 26 1.75 -0.79 14.46
N ARG A 27 1.49 -0.25 15.66
CA ARG A 27 0.12 -0.04 16.14
C ARG A 27 -0.40 1.31 15.66
N PHE A 28 -1.70 1.42 15.41
CA PHE A 28 -2.34 2.64 14.92
C PHE A 28 -2.03 3.85 15.82
N ASP A 29 -2.03 3.64 17.14
CA ASP A 29 -1.78 4.72 18.09
C ASP A 29 -0.34 5.26 18.05
N GLU A 30 0.63 4.48 17.56
CA GLU A 30 2.05 4.86 17.46
C GLU A 30 2.35 5.65 16.18
N VAL A 31 1.54 5.46 15.13
CA VAL A 31 1.75 6.02 13.79
C VAL A 31 0.89 7.24 13.48
N LYS A 32 0.22 7.84 14.47
CA LYS A 32 -0.66 9.01 14.28
C LYS A 32 0.02 10.15 13.51
N LYS A 33 1.29 10.44 13.83
CA LYS A 33 2.09 11.45 13.11
C LYS A 33 2.25 11.14 11.62
N GLU A 34 2.34 9.85 11.26
CA GLU A 34 2.45 9.43 9.87
C GLU A 34 1.07 9.43 9.18
N VAL A 35 -0.01 9.14 9.91
CA VAL A 35 -1.39 9.31 9.44
C VAL A 35 -1.65 10.75 9.02
N ASP A 36 -1.23 11.73 9.84
CA ASP A 36 -1.42 13.16 9.54
C ASP A 36 -0.58 13.65 8.35
N ARG A 37 0.47 12.91 7.98
CA ARG A 37 1.38 13.26 6.88
C ARG A 37 0.90 12.76 5.51
N VAL A 38 -0.06 11.86 5.49
CA VAL A 38 -0.51 11.21 4.25
C VAL A 38 -1.94 11.65 3.91
N PRO A 39 -2.26 11.82 2.62
CA PRO A 39 -3.58 12.29 2.21
C PRO A 39 -4.63 11.17 2.10
N TYR A 40 -4.20 9.90 2.14
CA TYR A 40 -5.10 8.76 2.08
C TYR A 40 -5.62 8.36 3.47
N ASN A 41 -6.80 7.74 3.51
CA ASN A 41 -7.44 7.46 4.79
C ASN A 41 -6.81 6.25 5.50
N VAL A 42 -6.28 6.48 6.70
CA VAL A 42 -5.78 5.43 7.58
C VAL A 42 -6.68 5.35 8.79
N ILE A 43 -7.31 4.20 8.98
CA ILE A 43 -8.26 3.95 10.06
C ILE A 43 -7.67 2.96 11.07
N LYS A 44 -8.19 3.02 12.29
CA LYS A 44 -7.90 2.03 13.34
C LYS A 44 -8.70 0.77 13.06
N GLY A 45 -8.02 -0.31 12.70
CA GLY A 45 -8.62 -1.63 12.58
C GLY A 45 -8.61 -2.40 13.90
N GLU A 46 -8.97 -3.68 13.80
CA GLU A 46 -8.94 -4.61 14.92
C GLU A 46 -7.55 -4.71 15.55
N ASN A 47 -7.50 -4.99 16.85
CA ASN A 47 -6.27 -5.12 17.64
C ASN A 47 -5.31 -3.92 17.56
N ASN A 48 -5.86 -2.71 17.35
CA ASN A 48 -5.07 -1.49 17.21
C ASN A 48 -4.11 -1.52 16.01
N THR A 49 -4.49 -2.21 14.93
CA THR A 49 -3.68 -2.27 13.71
C THR A 49 -4.08 -1.16 12.74
N PRO A 50 -3.13 -0.48 12.07
CA PRO A 50 -3.47 0.49 11.04
C PRO A 50 -4.04 -0.22 9.81
N ARG A 51 -5.14 0.30 9.26
CA ARG A 51 -5.77 -0.16 8.02
C ARG A 51 -5.93 1.01 7.07
N ILE A 52 -5.73 0.78 5.77
CA ILE A 52 -5.84 1.80 4.74
C ILE A 52 -7.19 1.60 4.08
N GLN A 53 -8.06 2.60 4.19
CA GLN A 53 -9.37 2.57 3.57
C GLN A 53 -9.26 3.09 2.14
N ILE A 54 -9.64 2.25 1.18
CA ILE A 54 -9.70 2.60 -0.24
C ILE A 54 -11.11 2.27 -0.70
N ASN A 55 -11.88 3.31 -1.02
CA ASN A 55 -13.33 3.22 -1.22
C ASN A 55 -13.98 2.52 -0.01
N ASP A 56 -14.76 1.45 -0.24
CA ASP A 56 -15.47 0.71 0.81
C ASP A 56 -14.68 -0.49 1.37
N ARG A 57 -13.39 -0.61 1.04
CA ARG A 57 -12.55 -1.73 1.48
C ARG A 57 -11.38 -1.26 2.34
N ASN A 58 -11.11 -2.05 3.38
CA ASN A 58 -10.03 -1.81 4.32
C ASN A 58 -8.91 -2.81 4.09
N TYR A 59 -7.75 -2.30 3.66
CA TYR A 59 -6.58 -3.11 3.38
C TYR A 59 -5.57 -3.00 4.52
N SER A 60 -4.92 -4.11 4.87
CA SER A 60 -3.74 -4.09 5.71
C SER A 60 -2.52 -3.54 4.95
N PRO A 61 -1.55 -2.93 5.66
CA PRO A 61 -0.25 -2.58 5.08
C PRO A 61 0.44 -3.75 4.38
N GLN A 62 0.26 -4.96 4.92
CA GLN A 62 0.79 -6.22 4.38
C GLN A 62 0.14 -6.58 3.03
N GLU A 63 -1.18 -6.48 2.91
CA GLU A 63 -1.91 -6.73 1.65
C GLU A 63 -1.48 -5.77 0.55
N ILE A 64 -1.41 -4.46 0.85
CA ILE A 64 -0.95 -3.46 -0.12
C ILE A 64 0.50 -3.75 -0.56
N SER A 65 1.36 -4.15 0.38
CA SER A 65 2.74 -4.53 0.06
C SER A 65 2.80 -5.79 -0.81
N ALA A 66 1.96 -6.79 -0.54
CA ALA A 66 1.86 -7.99 -1.34
C ALA A 66 1.40 -7.68 -2.78
N MET A 67 0.45 -6.76 -2.96
CA MET A 67 0.01 -6.32 -4.29
C MET A 67 1.14 -5.65 -5.08
N VAL A 68 1.96 -4.82 -4.42
CA VAL A 68 3.14 -4.20 -5.04
C VAL A 68 4.17 -5.26 -5.44
N LEU A 69 4.47 -6.21 -4.56
CA LEU A 69 5.41 -7.31 -4.84
C LEU A 69 4.92 -8.21 -5.97
N GLN A 70 3.63 -8.55 -6.00
CA GLN A 70 3.00 -9.30 -7.08
C GLN A 70 3.14 -8.56 -8.42
N LYS A 71 2.99 -7.24 -8.45
CA LYS A 71 3.19 -6.46 -9.67
C LYS A 71 4.65 -6.47 -10.13
N ILE A 72 5.61 -6.33 -9.22
CA ILE A 72 7.05 -6.40 -9.55
C ILE A 72 7.39 -7.77 -10.12
N LYS A 73 6.91 -8.84 -9.46
CA LYS A 73 7.06 -10.20 -9.93
C LYS A 73 6.50 -10.38 -11.34
N LYS A 74 5.26 -9.93 -11.58
CA LYS A 74 4.65 -10.02 -12.92
C LYS A 74 5.47 -9.28 -13.97
N THR A 75 5.92 -8.06 -13.68
CA THR A 75 6.77 -7.31 -14.62
C THR A 75 8.09 -8.04 -14.92
N ALA A 76 8.69 -8.71 -13.91
CA ALA A 76 9.88 -9.52 -14.11
C ALA A 76 9.60 -10.79 -14.92
N GLU A 77 8.46 -11.45 -14.69
CA GLU A 77 8.00 -12.60 -15.48
C GLU A 77 7.75 -12.21 -16.94
N ASP A 78 7.08 -11.07 -17.18
CA ASP A 78 6.80 -10.52 -18.52
C ASP A 78 8.12 -10.16 -19.24
N PHE A 79 9.14 -9.68 -18.52
CA PHE A 79 10.46 -9.37 -19.08
C PHE A 79 11.29 -10.62 -19.42
N LEU A 80 11.18 -11.67 -18.61
CA LEU A 80 11.96 -12.90 -18.75
C LEU A 80 11.25 -13.98 -19.59
N ASP A 81 10.00 -13.73 -20.00
CA ASP A 81 9.08 -14.67 -20.66
C ASP A 81 9.01 -16.05 -19.95
N LYS A 82 9.16 -16.02 -18.62
CA LYS A 82 9.23 -17.19 -17.75
C LYS A 82 8.57 -16.91 -16.41
N LYS A 83 7.80 -17.88 -15.92
CA LYS A 83 7.12 -17.80 -14.62
C LYS A 83 8.11 -17.97 -13.48
N LEU A 84 8.09 -17.04 -12.52
CA LEU A 84 8.90 -17.09 -11.31
C LEU A 84 8.08 -17.77 -10.21
N VAL A 85 8.59 -18.83 -9.59
CA VAL A 85 7.80 -19.63 -8.63
C VAL A 85 8.08 -19.24 -7.17
N LYS A 86 9.11 -18.43 -6.89
CA LYS A 86 9.49 -17.99 -5.52
C LYS A 86 9.39 -16.48 -5.34
N LEU A 87 8.98 -16.07 -4.14
CA LEU A 87 9.07 -14.72 -3.54
C LEU A 87 10.02 -14.81 -2.34
#